data_AF-A0A7S2BMP3-F1
#
_entry.id   AF-A0A7S2BMP3-F1
#
_cell.length_a   1.000
_cell.length_b   1.000
_cell.length_c   1.000
_cell.angle_alpha   90.00
_cell.angle_beta   90.00
_cell.angle_gamma   90.00
#
_symmetry.space_group_name_H-M   'P 1'
#
loop_
_entity.id
_entity.type
_entity.pdbx_description
1 polymer ?
#
loop_
_entity_poly.entity_id
_entity_poly.type
_entity_poly.pdbx_seq_one_letter_code
_entity_poly.pdbx_strand_id
1 'polypeptide(L)'
;NRNAYLGVLLDEDTMSTLGTLAEALAARPALLLGAAEGEDIGFREVEQDARHMTFMFFGEYLRQLPADELRAVHAALLRELQRAVELGASEAPLAFSSIEFFPPEKANLIVAFFEPTPQLLKLRERMVSSIKEVAVSLPRAFLDQLESEGSWKPHVTLGKIGASKAQLGRLSCRQEALQALAPQSPALALGLTLLGERPLRAWCDWDEALTFEAFKHEEEEREDAEGA
;
A
#
# COMPACT_ATOMS: atom_id res chain seq x y z
N ASN A 1 -13.03 11.63 3.90
CA ASN A 1 -11.64 11.61 3.41
C ASN A 1 -11.72 11.86 1.91
N ARG A 2 -11.13 12.94 1.39
CA ARG A 2 -11.22 13.32 -0.04
C ARG A 2 -10.04 12.86 -0.89
N ASN A 3 -9.12 12.12 -0.26
CA ASN A 3 -7.88 11.71 -0.88
C ASN A 3 -8.10 10.48 -1.77
N ALA A 4 -7.36 10.44 -2.87
CA ALA A 4 -7.18 9.29 -3.73
C ALA A 4 -5.74 8.78 -3.59
N TYR A 5 -5.56 7.47 -3.63
CA TYR A 5 -4.24 6.84 -3.57
C TYR A 5 -4.29 5.47 -4.25
N LEU A 6 -3.18 5.06 -4.86
CA LEU A 6 -3.00 3.70 -5.33
C LEU A 6 -2.55 2.85 -4.14
N GLY A 7 -3.29 1.79 -3.86
CA GLY A 7 -2.90 0.73 -2.93
C GLY A 7 -2.30 -0.46 -3.69
N VAL A 8 -1.38 -1.19 -3.05
CA VAL A 8 -0.99 -2.52 -3.50
C VAL A 8 -2.08 -3.50 -3.10
N LEU A 9 -2.56 -4.30 -4.06
CA LEU A 9 -3.41 -5.45 -3.79
C LEU A 9 -2.52 -6.57 -3.26
N LEU A 10 -2.69 -6.95 -1.99
CA LEU A 10 -1.98 -8.08 -1.38
C LEU A 10 -2.86 -9.33 -1.45
N ASP A 11 -2.23 -10.50 -1.45
CA ASP A 11 -2.93 -11.78 -1.38
C ASP A 11 -3.77 -11.94 -0.09
N GLU A 12 -4.79 -12.80 -0.17
CA GLU A 12 -5.75 -13.02 0.90
C GLU A 12 -5.10 -13.59 2.16
N ASP A 13 -4.12 -14.49 2.02
CA ASP A 13 -3.41 -15.11 3.14
C ASP A 13 -2.66 -14.06 3.96
N THR A 14 -1.96 -13.15 3.28
CA THR A 14 -1.30 -12.00 3.91
C THR A 14 -2.32 -11.11 4.62
N MET A 15 -3.40 -10.71 3.94
CA MET A 15 -4.41 -9.80 4.52
C MET A 15 -5.14 -10.40 5.72
N SER A 16 -5.43 -11.70 5.68
CA SER A 16 -6.01 -12.48 6.76
C SER A 16 -5.07 -12.58 7.97
N THR A 17 -3.78 -12.85 7.72
CA THR A 17 -2.75 -12.90 8.76
C THR A 17 -2.59 -11.54 9.46
N LEU A 18 -2.55 -10.45 8.69
CA LEU A 18 -2.51 -9.10 9.25
C LEU A 18 -3.79 -8.73 10.02
N GLY A 19 -4.93 -9.32 9.66
CA GLY A 19 -6.19 -9.21 10.40
C GLY A 19 -6.11 -9.84 11.76
N THR A 20 -5.71 -11.11 11.80
CA THR A 20 -5.51 -11.85 13.05
C THR A 20 -4.52 -11.12 13.98
N LEU A 21 -3.45 -10.56 13.42
CA LEU A 21 -2.48 -9.75 14.17
C LEU A 21 -3.10 -8.48 14.76
N ALA A 22 -3.90 -7.74 13.98
CA ALA A 22 -4.58 -6.53 14.44
C ALA A 22 -5.62 -6.82 15.54
N GLU A 23 -6.40 -7.89 15.37
CA GLU A 23 -7.38 -8.35 16.35
C GLU A 23 -6.71 -8.75 17.67
N ALA A 24 -5.58 -9.46 17.59
CA ALA A 24 -4.80 -9.82 18.76
C ALA A 24 -4.28 -8.58 19.51
N LEU A 25 -3.80 -7.57 18.77
CA LEU A 25 -3.40 -6.26 19.31
C LEU A 25 -4.56 -5.53 19.97
N ALA A 26 -5.77 -5.57 19.39
CA ALA A 26 -6.96 -4.96 19.97
C ALA A 26 -7.39 -5.67 21.26
N ALA A 27 -7.30 -7.01 21.29
CA ALA A 27 -7.69 -7.80 22.44
C ALA A 27 -6.72 -7.69 23.62
N ARG A 28 -5.41 -7.60 23.36
CA ARG A 28 -4.35 -7.67 24.39
C ARG A 28 -3.19 -6.69 24.14
N PRO A 29 -3.45 -5.38 24.00
CA PRO A 29 -2.42 -4.41 23.65
C PRO A 29 -1.31 -4.29 24.71
N ALA A 30 -1.66 -4.28 25.99
CA ALA A 30 -0.68 -4.18 27.08
C ALA A 30 0.33 -5.34 27.08
N LEU A 31 -0.17 -6.57 26.91
CA LEU A 31 0.68 -7.77 26.85
C LEU A 31 1.59 -7.75 25.62
N LEU A 32 1.02 -7.48 24.44
CA LEU A 32 1.76 -7.58 23.17
C LEU A 32 2.75 -6.43 22.96
N LEU A 33 2.56 -5.29 23.65
CA LEU A 33 3.44 -4.13 23.56
C LEU A 33 4.38 -3.99 24.76
N GLY A 34 4.28 -4.90 25.74
CA GLY A 34 5.12 -4.92 26.94
C GLY A 34 4.84 -3.75 27.89
N ALA A 35 3.59 -3.33 28.01
CA ALA A 35 3.18 -2.34 29.00
C ALA A 35 3.32 -2.91 30.42
N ALA A 36 3.57 -2.04 31.39
CA ALA A 36 3.67 -2.47 32.79
C ALA A 36 2.30 -2.95 33.31
N GLU A 37 2.33 -3.83 34.31
CA GLU A 37 1.11 -4.37 34.91
C GLU A 37 0.22 -3.24 35.44
N GLY A 38 -1.06 -3.25 35.07
CA GLY A 38 -2.03 -2.23 35.44
C GLY A 38 -2.01 -0.96 34.56
N GLU A 39 -1.16 -0.86 33.55
CA GLU A 39 -1.26 0.23 32.57
C GLU A 39 -2.45 0.03 31.62
N ASP A 40 -3.32 1.04 31.56
CA ASP A 40 -4.40 1.10 30.57
C ASP A 40 -3.84 1.61 29.23
N ILE A 41 -3.74 0.71 28.27
CA ILE A 41 -3.33 0.96 26.89
C ILE A 41 -4.45 0.48 25.99
N GLY A 42 -5.05 1.38 25.22
CA GLY A 42 -6.01 1.02 24.19
C GLY A 42 -5.32 0.71 22.86
N PHE A 43 -5.98 -0.07 22.02
CA PHE A 43 -5.64 -0.19 20.61
C PHE A 43 -6.92 -0.23 19.78
N ARG A 44 -6.95 0.59 18.74
CA ARG A 44 -8.04 0.60 17.75
C ARG A 44 -7.48 0.16 16.42
N GLU A 45 -7.82 -1.05 16.04
CA GLU A 45 -7.44 -1.63 14.75
C GLU A 45 -8.01 -0.84 13.56
N VAL A 46 -7.35 -1.00 12.42
CA VAL A 46 -7.88 -0.60 11.11
C VAL A 46 -8.82 -1.72 10.66
N GLU A 47 -10.05 -1.34 10.31
CA GLU A 47 -11.06 -2.23 9.72
C GLU A 47 -10.49 -2.99 8.51
N GLN A 48 -10.93 -4.23 8.31
CA GLN A 48 -10.41 -5.11 7.27
C GLN A 48 -10.42 -4.44 5.88
N ASP A 49 -11.55 -3.86 5.49
CA ASP A 49 -11.72 -3.21 4.18
C ASP A 49 -10.95 -1.90 4.03
N ALA A 50 -10.52 -1.31 5.15
CA ALA A 50 -9.71 -0.09 5.17
C ALA A 50 -8.21 -0.39 5.22
N ARG A 51 -7.81 -1.64 5.47
CA ARG A 51 -6.40 -2.04 5.56
C ARG A 51 -5.81 -2.15 4.16
N HIS A 52 -4.72 -1.44 3.93
CA HIS A 52 -4.04 -1.45 2.64
C HIS A 52 -2.57 -1.09 2.80
N MET A 53 -1.78 -1.43 1.78
CA MET A 53 -0.43 -0.92 1.60
C MET A 53 -0.48 0.22 0.59
N THR A 54 -0.25 1.45 1.04
CA THR A 54 -0.24 2.59 0.12
C THR A 54 0.96 2.47 -0.82
N PHE A 55 0.68 2.36 -2.12
CA PHE A 55 1.70 2.48 -3.15
C PHE A 55 1.98 3.95 -3.38
N MET A 56 1.03 4.74 -3.89
CA MET A 56 1.23 6.14 -4.30
C MET A 56 0.10 7.04 -3.81
N PHE A 57 0.42 8.19 -3.20
CA PHE A 57 -0.58 9.11 -2.66
C PHE A 57 -0.85 10.28 -3.60
N PHE A 58 -2.09 10.41 -4.08
CA PHE A 58 -2.49 11.52 -4.95
C PHE A 58 -3.15 12.69 -4.21
N GLY A 59 -3.50 12.50 -2.93
CA GLY A 59 -4.28 13.46 -2.18
C GLY A 59 -5.58 13.82 -2.90
N GLU A 60 -5.94 15.10 -2.93
CA GLU A 60 -7.12 15.57 -3.66
C GLU A 60 -6.84 15.86 -5.14
N TYR A 61 -5.60 15.69 -5.64
CA TYR A 61 -5.24 16.23 -6.95
C TYR A 61 -5.70 15.38 -8.13
N LEU A 62 -5.67 14.04 -8.01
CA LEU A 62 -6.07 13.15 -9.10
C LEU A 62 -7.49 13.44 -9.61
N ARG A 63 -8.41 13.75 -8.69
CA ARG A 63 -9.80 14.09 -9.01
C ARG A 63 -10.01 15.50 -9.54
N GLN A 64 -9.06 16.39 -9.29
CA GLN A 64 -9.10 17.76 -9.77
C GLN A 64 -8.65 17.84 -11.22
N LEU A 65 -8.06 16.77 -11.76
CA LEU A 65 -7.69 16.68 -13.16
C LEU A 65 -8.90 16.85 -14.09
N PRO A 66 -8.69 17.46 -15.27
CA PRO A 66 -9.61 17.35 -16.39
C PRO A 66 -9.82 15.89 -16.82
N ALA A 67 -10.97 15.61 -17.45
CA ALA A 67 -11.32 14.25 -17.86
C ALA A 67 -10.28 13.61 -18.81
N ASP A 68 -9.73 14.41 -19.74
CA ASP A 68 -8.72 13.92 -20.69
C ASP A 68 -7.39 13.59 -20.00
N GLU A 69 -6.92 14.44 -19.10
CA GLU A 69 -5.71 14.18 -18.31
C GLU A 69 -5.91 12.97 -17.39
N LEU A 70 -7.09 12.80 -16.80
CA LEU A 70 -7.40 11.65 -15.97
C LEU A 70 -7.35 10.34 -16.77
N ARG A 71 -7.90 10.32 -18.00
CA ARG A 71 -7.77 9.18 -18.92
C ARG A 71 -6.31 8.95 -19.33
N ALA A 72 -5.55 10.02 -19.57
CA ALA A 72 -4.14 9.90 -19.93
C ALA A 72 -3.28 9.34 -18.77
N VAL A 73 -3.56 9.76 -17.53
CA VAL A 73 -2.95 9.19 -16.32
C VAL A 73 -3.30 7.71 -16.20
N HIS A 74 -4.59 7.37 -16.32
CA HIS A 74 -5.04 5.97 -16.27
C HIS A 74 -4.32 5.10 -17.30
N ALA A 75 -4.31 5.52 -18.57
CA ALA A 75 -3.61 4.81 -19.63
C ALA A 75 -2.08 4.72 -19.40
N ALA A 76 -1.47 5.75 -18.80
CA ALA A 76 -0.06 5.71 -18.43
C ALA A 76 0.22 4.69 -17.32
N LEU A 77 -0.63 4.63 -16.29
CA LEU A 77 -0.51 3.65 -15.23
C LEU A 77 -0.63 2.21 -15.76
N LEU A 78 -1.60 1.95 -16.64
CA LEU A 78 -1.78 0.64 -17.28
C LEU A 78 -0.52 0.21 -18.05
N ARG A 79 0.04 1.10 -18.88
CA ARG A 79 1.26 0.80 -19.65
C ARG A 79 2.46 0.46 -18.76
N GLU A 80 2.67 1.22 -17.68
CA GLU A 80 3.80 0.94 -16.78
C GLU A 80 3.57 -0.33 -15.96
N LEU A 81 2.31 -0.64 -15.63
CA LEU A 81 1.95 -1.86 -14.94
C LEU A 81 2.18 -3.10 -15.81
N GLN A 82 1.74 -3.07 -17.08
CA GLN A 82 2.01 -4.12 -18.06
C GLN A 82 3.51 -4.43 -18.16
N ARG A 83 4.34 -3.40 -18.33
CA ARG A 83 5.81 -3.55 -18.36
C ARG A 83 6.38 -4.13 -17.06
N ALA A 84 5.76 -3.86 -15.92
CA ALA A 84 6.21 -4.44 -14.66
C ALA A 84 5.86 -5.93 -14.59
N VAL A 85 4.69 -6.34 -15.11
CA VAL A 85 4.31 -7.76 -15.23
C VAL A 85 5.31 -8.51 -16.12
N GLU A 86 5.63 -7.97 -17.31
CA GLU A 86 6.66 -8.51 -18.22
C GLU A 86 8.04 -8.67 -17.56
N LEU A 87 8.36 -7.81 -16.58
CA LEU A 87 9.61 -7.83 -15.80
C LEU A 87 9.52 -8.69 -14.53
N GLY A 88 8.45 -9.47 -14.35
CA GLY A 88 8.26 -10.40 -13.24
C GLY A 88 7.78 -9.78 -11.94
N ALA A 89 7.17 -8.58 -11.96
CA ALA A 89 6.64 -7.95 -10.74
C ALA A 89 5.54 -8.80 -10.07
N SER A 90 4.78 -9.56 -10.86
CA SER A 90 3.67 -10.40 -10.36
C SER A 90 4.12 -11.63 -9.56
N GLU A 91 5.39 -12.00 -9.67
CA GLU A 91 5.96 -13.18 -9.02
C GLU A 91 6.96 -12.80 -7.92
N ALA A 92 7.29 -11.51 -7.79
CA ALA A 92 8.30 -11.03 -6.87
C ALA A 92 7.71 -10.94 -5.44
N PRO A 93 8.15 -11.80 -4.50
CA PRO A 93 7.60 -11.79 -3.15
C PRO A 93 8.05 -10.56 -2.36
N LEU A 94 7.12 -10.00 -1.58
CA LEU A 94 7.37 -8.97 -0.58
C LEU A 94 7.72 -9.64 0.75
N ALA A 95 8.99 -9.66 1.11
CA ALA A 95 9.42 -10.22 2.39
C ALA A 95 8.90 -9.35 3.54
N PHE A 96 8.28 -9.97 4.54
CA PHE A 96 7.96 -9.29 5.78
C PHE A 96 9.26 -8.84 6.47
N SER A 97 9.30 -7.59 6.93
CA SER A 97 10.49 -6.97 7.53
C SER A 97 10.34 -6.83 9.05
N SER A 98 9.32 -6.10 9.50
CA SER A 98 9.17 -5.77 10.92
C SER A 98 7.76 -5.30 11.29
N ILE A 99 7.45 -5.33 12.59
CA ILE A 99 6.33 -4.59 13.19
C ILE A 99 6.92 -3.39 13.92
N GLU A 100 6.44 -2.19 13.60
CA GLU A 100 7.03 -0.95 14.13
C GLU A 100 5.98 0.10 14.47
N PHE A 101 6.38 1.08 15.29
CA PHE A 101 5.60 2.27 15.53
C PHE A 101 5.78 3.28 14.39
N PHE A 102 4.67 3.93 14.00
CA PHE A 102 4.67 4.88 12.89
C PHE A 102 3.76 6.11 13.17
N PRO A 103 4.04 7.26 12.53
CA PRO A 103 5.36 7.66 12.03
C PRO A 103 6.35 7.82 13.20
N PRO A 104 7.68 7.74 12.98
CA PRO A 104 8.68 7.72 14.05
C PRO A 104 8.54 8.85 15.08
N GLU A 105 8.05 10.02 14.67
CA GLU A 105 7.92 11.19 15.52
C GLU A 105 6.68 11.15 16.43
N LYS A 106 5.61 10.47 16.00
CA LYS A 106 4.35 10.36 16.75
C LYS A 106 4.20 9.01 17.46
N ALA A 107 4.75 7.95 16.86
CA ALA A 107 4.80 6.58 17.35
C ALA A 107 3.44 6.07 17.89
N ASN A 108 2.34 6.46 17.27
CA ASN A 108 0.99 6.15 17.75
C ASN A 108 0.21 5.23 16.82
N LEU A 109 0.78 4.83 15.68
CA LEU A 109 0.28 3.76 14.83
C LEU A 109 1.19 2.54 14.97
N ILE A 110 0.63 1.36 14.75
CA ILE A 110 1.40 0.14 14.52
C ILE A 110 1.26 -0.24 13.06
N VAL A 111 2.38 -0.51 12.41
CA VAL A 111 2.44 -0.90 11.00
C VAL A 111 3.24 -2.19 10.85
N ALA A 112 2.88 -3.00 9.86
CA ALA A 112 3.67 -4.11 9.36
C ALA A 112 4.46 -3.66 8.14
N PHE A 113 5.79 -3.67 8.21
CA PHE A 113 6.69 -3.31 7.12
C PHE A 113 7.04 -4.52 6.26
N PHE A 114 7.21 -4.26 4.96
CA PHE A 114 7.68 -5.23 3.98
C PHE A 114 8.84 -4.64 3.19
N GLU A 115 9.75 -5.50 2.73
CA GLU A 115 10.87 -5.10 1.89
C GLU A 115 10.37 -4.83 0.45
N PRO A 116 10.67 -3.65 -0.13
CA PRO A 116 10.27 -3.36 -1.50
C PRO A 116 11.07 -4.19 -2.49
N THR A 117 10.40 -4.76 -3.50
CA THR A 117 11.10 -5.43 -4.60
C THR A 117 11.69 -4.40 -5.58
N PRO A 118 12.83 -4.69 -6.23
CA PRO A 118 13.39 -3.83 -7.27
C PRO A 118 12.40 -3.52 -8.40
N GLN A 119 11.52 -4.46 -8.73
CA GLN A 119 10.49 -4.34 -9.75
C GLN A 119 9.44 -3.29 -9.35
N LEU A 120 8.93 -3.32 -8.12
CA LEU A 120 7.94 -2.35 -7.64
C LEU A 120 8.53 -0.95 -7.45
N LEU A 121 9.80 -0.85 -7.04
CA LEU A 121 10.50 0.45 -6.99
C LEU A 121 10.62 1.07 -8.39
N LYS A 122 11.06 0.29 -9.38
CA LYS A 122 11.14 0.75 -10.78
C LYS A 122 9.76 1.10 -11.34
N LEU A 123 8.73 0.31 -11.05
CA LEU A 123 7.36 0.61 -11.43
C LEU A 123 6.93 1.98 -10.88
N ARG A 124 7.16 2.21 -9.59
CA ARG A 124 6.84 3.50 -8.97
C ARG A 124 7.55 4.65 -9.66
N GLU A 125 8.87 4.56 -9.85
CA GLU A 125 9.67 5.60 -10.52
C GLU A 125 9.16 5.92 -11.93
N ARG A 126 8.82 4.88 -12.71
CA ARG A 126 8.25 5.04 -14.05
C ARG A 126 6.88 5.66 -14.02
N MET A 127 5.98 5.21 -13.14
CA MET A 127 4.64 5.79 -12.98
C MET A 127 4.72 7.29 -12.62
N VAL A 128 5.59 7.67 -11.68
CA VAL A 128 5.79 9.09 -11.33
C VAL A 128 6.25 9.89 -12.55
N SER A 129 7.20 9.34 -13.31
CA SER A 129 7.71 9.98 -14.53
C SER A 129 6.61 10.15 -15.59
N SER A 130 5.82 9.12 -15.86
CA SER A 130 4.73 9.18 -16.84
C SER A 130 3.61 10.11 -16.40
N ILE A 131 3.26 10.15 -15.10
CA ILE A 131 2.27 11.08 -14.56
C ILE A 131 2.71 12.53 -14.80
N LYS A 132 3.99 12.85 -14.57
CA LYS A 132 4.52 14.21 -14.81
C LYS A 132 4.37 14.66 -16.26
N GLU A 133 4.43 13.73 -17.20
CA GLU A 133 4.30 14.02 -18.64
C GLU A 133 2.84 14.28 -19.05
N VAL A 134 1.90 13.53 -18.49
CA VAL A 134 0.49 13.54 -18.93
C VAL A 134 -0.44 14.40 -18.08
N ALA A 135 -0.09 14.66 -16.82
CA ALA A 135 -0.92 15.38 -15.86
C ALA A 135 -0.42 16.81 -15.64
N VAL A 136 -0.40 17.59 -16.72
CA VAL A 136 0.15 18.95 -16.77
C VAL A 136 -0.56 19.94 -15.84
N SER A 137 -1.80 19.64 -15.43
CA SER A 137 -2.58 20.46 -14.50
C SER A 137 -2.20 20.25 -13.03
N LEU A 138 -1.37 19.25 -12.70
CA LEU A 138 -0.94 19.01 -11.32
C LEU A 138 0.02 20.11 -10.83
N PRO A 139 -0.13 20.59 -9.58
CA PRO A 139 0.81 21.57 -9.03
C PRO A 139 2.24 21.00 -9.03
N ARG A 140 3.20 21.81 -9.47
CA ARG A 140 4.62 21.39 -9.51
C ARG A 140 5.12 20.90 -8.15
N ALA A 141 4.75 21.59 -7.08
CA ALA A 141 5.09 21.20 -5.71
C ALA A 141 4.56 19.81 -5.33
N PHE A 142 3.38 19.42 -5.85
CA PHE A 142 2.85 18.07 -5.63
C PHE A 142 3.66 17.02 -6.41
N LEU A 143 4.02 17.30 -7.67
CA LEU A 143 4.86 16.40 -8.47
C LEU A 143 6.26 16.22 -7.89
N ASP A 144 6.85 17.29 -7.35
CA ASP A 144 8.13 17.24 -6.67
C ASP A 144 8.02 16.48 -5.33
N GLN A 145 6.89 16.58 -4.62
CA GLN A 145 6.61 15.75 -3.45
C GLN A 145 6.53 14.27 -3.83
N LEU A 146 5.79 13.94 -4.88
CA LEU A 146 5.61 12.56 -5.34
C LEU A 146 6.94 11.88 -5.71
N GLU A 147 7.88 12.65 -6.26
CA GLU A 147 9.25 12.21 -6.56
C GLU A 147 10.14 12.15 -5.30
N SER A 148 10.04 13.13 -4.42
CA SER A 148 10.84 13.22 -3.19
C SER A 148 10.36 12.32 -2.04
N GLU A 149 9.21 11.66 -2.18
CA GLU A 149 8.78 10.54 -1.32
C GLU A 149 9.77 9.35 -1.32
N GLY A 150 10.90 9.45 -2.03
CA GLY A 150 12.24 9.09 -1.55
C GLY A 150 12.29 7.92 -0.57
N SER A 151 12.46 6.71 -1.13
CA SER A 151 12.27 5.41 -0.47
C SER A 151 10.83 5.19 -0.01
N TRP A 152 9.95 4.84 -0.96
CA TRP A 152 8.70 4.18 -0.61
C TRP A 152 9.02 3.00 0.32
N LYS A 153 8.45 3.04 1.53
CA LYS A 153 8.58 1.98 2.52
C LYS A 153 7.26 1.22 2.55
N PRO A 154 7.17 0.04 1.92
CA PRO A 154 5.93 -0.72 1.88
C PRO A 154 5.49 -1.07 3.30
N HIS A 155 4.30 -0.63 3.68
CA HIS A 155 3.77 -0.94 5.00
C HIS A 155 2.25 -0.98 4.99
N VAL A 156 1.70 -1.77 5.91
CA VAL A 156 0.26 -1.85 6.17
C VAL A 156 -0.01 -1.35 7.58
N THR A 157 -0.91 -0.38 7.73
CA THR A 157 -1.32 0.10 9.05
C THR A 157 -2.27 -0.89 9.71
N LEU A 158 -1.91 -1.37 10.89
CA LEU A 158 -2.70 -2.32 11.67
C LEU A 158 -3.69 -1.62 12.59
N GLY A 159 -3.31 -0.46 13.12
CA GLY A 159 -4.17 0.29 14.03
C GLY A 159 -3.45 1.42 14.76
N LYS A 160 -4.19 2.03 15.68
CA LYS A 160 -3.76 3.19 16.46
C LYS A 160 -3.77 2.87 17.95
N ILE A 161 -2.68 3.23 18.62
CA ILE A 161 -2.52 3.08 20.06
C ILE A 161 -3.23 4.25 20.76
N GLY A 162 -4.04 3.91 21.76
CA GLY A 162 -4.62 4.83 22.73
C GLY A 162 -3.79 4.85 24.00
N ALA A 163 -2.77 5.70 24.06
CA ALA A 163 -1.92 5.86 25.23
C ALA A 163 -1.37 7.29 25.31
N SER A 164 -0.93 7.70 26.50
CA SER A 164 -0.20 8.95 26.69
C SER A 164 1.18 8.89 26.03
N LYS A 165 1.77 10.05 25.71
CA LYS A 165 3.12 10.12 25.14
C LYS A 165 4.18 9.45 26.04
N ALA A 166 4.03 9.56 27.36
CA ALA A 166 4.94 8.94 28.32
C ALA A 166 4.84 7.41 28.30
N GLN A 167 3.62 6.86 28.16
CA GLN A 167 3.40 5.42 27.99
C GLN A 167 3.98 4.94 26.66
N LEU A 168 3.69 5.63 25.55
CA LEU A 168 4.23 5.27 24.22
C LEU A 168 5.75 5.12 24.23
N GLY A 169 6.46 5.99 24.96
CA GLY A 169 7.92 5.93 25.09
C GLY A 169 8.47 4.70 25.85
N ARG A 170 7.60 3.90 26.49
CA ARG A 170 7.96 2.64 27.18
C ARG A 170 7.52 1.38 26.45
N LEU A 171 6.62 1.51 25.47
CA LEU A 171 6.13 0.37 24.70
C LEU A 171 7.19 -0.12 23.70
N SER A 172 7.04 -1.36 23.24
CA SER A 172 7.92 -1.94 22.22
C SER A 172 7.16 -2.90 21.32
N CYS A 173 7.38 -2.81 20.01
CA CYS A 173 6.90 -3.81 19.05
C CYS A 173 7.78 -5.07 19.00
N ARG A 174 8.87 -5.15 19.77
CA ARG A 174 9.83 -6.27 19.72
C ARG A 174 9.51 -7.42 20.69
N GLN A 175 8.32 -7.42 21.29
CA GLN A 175 7.92 -8.48 22.21
C GLN A 175 7.78 -9.81 21.46
N GLU A 176 8.31 -10.89 22.04
CA GLU A 176 8.27 -12.22 21.43
C GLU A 176 6.84 -12.65 21.10
N ALA A 177 5.89 -12.39 22.00
CA ALA A 177 4.47 -12.71 21.79
C ALA A 177 3.86 -11.99 20.59
N LEU A 178 4.31 -10.78 20.27
CA LEU A 178 3.87 -10.03 19.10
C LEU A 178 4.58 -10.53 17.82
N GLN A 179 5.87 -10.80 17.91
CA GLN A 179 6.65 -11.33 16.78
C GLN A 179 6.17 -12.72 16.35
N ALA A 180 5.69 -13.55 17.29
CA ALA A 180 5.09 -14.85 17.00
C ALA A 180 3.79 -14.76 16.17
N LEU A 181 3.16 -13.58 16.10
CA LEU A 181 1.96 -13.32 15.31
C LEU A 181 2.28 -12.64 13.96
N ALA A 182 3.54 -12.33 13.69
CA ALA A 182 3.94 -11.71 12.44
C ALA A 182 3.78 -12.68 11.25
N PRO A 183 3.53 -12.17 10.03
CA PRO A 183 3.54 -13.00 8.82
C PRO A 183 4.82 -13.81 8.69
N GLN A 184 4.69 -15.12 8.51
CA GLN A 184 5.81 -16.05 8.34
C GLN A 184 6.12 -16.34 6.87
N SER A 185 5.14 -16.12 5.99
CA SER A 185 5.28 -16.25 4.54
C SER A 185 5.43 -14.88 3.90
N PRO A 186 6.20 -14.76 2.81
CA PRO A 186 6.24 -13.55 2.01
C PRO A 186 4.86 -13.22 1.43
N ALA A 187 4.54 -11.94 1.33
CA ALA A 187 3.34 -11.49 0.66
C ALA A 187 3.53 -11.45 -0.87
N LEU A 188 2.44 -11.60 -1.61
CA LEU A 188 2.38 -11.43 -3.05
C LEU A 188 1.60 -10.16 -3.37
N ALA A 189 2.21 -9.31 -4.21
CA ALA A 189 1.49 -8.22 -4.84
C ALA A 189 0.71 -8.77 -6.03
N LEU A 190 -0.62 -8.59 -6.04
CA LEU A 190 -1.52 -9.01 -7.10
C LEU A 190 -1.81 -7.90 -8.11
N GLY A 191 -1.32 -6.68 -7.84
CA GLY A 191 -1.49 -5.50 -8.68
C GLY A 191 -1.67 -4.25 -7.85
N LEU A 192 -2.31 -3.24 -8.43
CA LEU A 192 -2.68 -2.00 -7.79
C LEU A 192 -4.20 -1.80 -7.84
N THR A 193 -4.73 -0.97 -6.95
CA THR A 193 -6.13 -0.54 -6.98
C THR A 193 -6.24 0.92 -6.54
N LEU A 194 -7.22 1.65 -7.07
CA LEU A 194 -7.51 2.99 -6.59
C LEU A 194 -8.40 2.96 -5.34
N LEU A 195 -7.83 3.42 -4.24
CA LEU A 195 -8.50 3.54 -2.96
C LEU A 195 -8.81 5.02 -2.64
N GLY A 196 -9.72 5.20 -1.68
CA GLY A 196 -10.22 6.52 -1.30
C GLY A 196 -11.30 7.04 -2.25
N GLU A 197 -11.34 8.34 -2.47
CA GLU A 197 -12.44 8.96 -3.21
C GLU A 197 -12.16 9.00 -4.72
N ARG A 198 -13.02 8.33 -5.50
CA ARG A 198 -12.81 8.18 -6.94
C ARG A 198 -13.02 9.49 -7.71
N PRO A 199 -12.26 9.71 -8.79
CA PRO A 199 -12.55 10.77 -9.75
C PRO A 199 -13.87 10.48 -10.50
N LEU A 200 -14.79 11.44 -10.52
CA LEU A 200 -16.10 11.30 -11.19
C LEU A 200 -16.13 11.88 -12.61
N ARG A 201 -15.05 12.55 -13.03
CA ARG A 201 -15.00 13.33 -14.28
C ARG A 201 -14.70 12.49 -15.53
N ALA A 202 -14.20 11.27 -15.35
CA ALA A 202 -14.07 10.28 -16.41
C ALA A 202 -14.35 8.90 -15.85
N TRP A 203 -14.97 8.05 -16.67
CA TRP A 203 -15.09 6.63 -16.38
C TRP A 203 -13.80 5.92 -16.80
N CYS A 204 -13.04 5.44 -15.83
CA CYS A 204 -11.91 4.53 -16.05
C CYS A 204 -12.08 3.35 -15.09
N ASP A 205 -11.66 2.17 -15.52
CA ASP A 205 -11.62 1.00 -14.64
C ASP A 205 -10.36 1.05 -13.78
N TRP A 206 -10.54 1.35 -12.50
CA TRP A 206 -9.44 1.53 -11.55
C TRP A 206 -9.22 0.31 -10.64
N ASP A 207 -9.99 -0.76 -10.84
CA ASP A 207 -9.94 -1.95 -9.98
C ASP A 207 -9.43 -3.15 -10.75
N GLU A 208 -10.16 -3.59 -11.77
CA GLU A 208 -9.86 -4.86 -12.45
C GLU A 208 -8.67 -4.70 -13.41
N ALA A 209 -8.65 -3.60 -14.18
CA ALA A 209 -7.58 -3.31 -15.14
C ALA A 209 -6.20 -3.06 -14.50
N LEU A 210 -6.11 -2.84 -13.19
CA LEU A 210 -4.84 -2.62 -12.48
C LEU A 210 -4.33 -3.88 -11.75
N THR A 211 -4.94 -5.04 -12.00
CA THR A 211 -4.43 -6.33 -11.52
C THR A 211 -3.30 -6.83 -12.43
N PHE A 212 -2.35 -7.58 -11.88
CA PHE A 212 -1.32 -8.23 -12.68
C PHE A 212 -1.87 -9.35 -13.56
N GLU A 213 -2.95 -10.00 -13.11
CA GLU A 213 -3.63 -11.06 -13.87
C GLU A 213 -4.23 -10.54 -15.19
N ALA A 214 -4.79 -9.32 -15.19
CA ALA A 214 -5.35 -8.71 -16.40
C ALA A 214 -4.35 -8.65 -17.57
N PHE A 215 -3.05 -8.55 -17.30
CA PHE A 215 -2.02 -8.48 -18.34
C PHE A 215 -1.47 -9.84 -18.76
N LYS A 216 -1.69 -10.90 -17.97
CA LYS A 216 -1.26 -12.27 -18.34
C LYS A 216 -2.17 -12.87 -19.41
N HIS A 217 -3.49 -12.67 -19.27
CA HIS A 217 -4.47 -13.16 -20.24
C HIS A 217 -4.32 -12.50 -21.62
N GLU A 218 -3.90 -11.23 -21.68
CA GLU A 218 -3.64 -10.54 -22.96
C GLU A 218 -2.42 -11.09 -23.73
N GLU A 219 -1.43 -11.66 -23.04
CA GLU A 219 -0.27 -12.29 -23.67
C GLU A 219 -0.65 -13.66 -24.26
N GLU A 220 -1.39 -14.47 -23.50
CA GLU A 220 -1.85 -15.80 -23.94
C GLU A 220 -2.74 -15.70 -25.19
N GLU A 221 -3.70 -14.76 -25.23
CA GLU A 221 -4.55 -14.55 -26.41
C GLU A 221 -3.78 -14.08 -27.66
N ARG A 222 -2.66 -13.36 -27.49
CA ARG A 222 -1.81 -12.92 -28.61
C ARG A 222 -0.96 -14.05 -29.15
N GLU A 223 -0.36 -14.86 -28.28
CA GLU A 223 0.42 -16.02 -28.70
C GLU A 223 -0.43 -17.03 -29.49
N ASP A 224 -1.68 -17.25 -29.07
CA ASP A 224 -2.63 -18.09 -29.79
C ASP A 224 -3.04 -17.52 -31.16
N ALA A 225 -3.12 -16.20 -31.29
CA ALA A 225 -3.48 -15.53 -32.54
C ALA A 225 -2.31 -15.48 -33.56
N GLU A 226 -1.06 -15.45 -33.11
CA GLU A 226 0.14 -15.46 -33.96
C GLU A 226 0.60 -16.89 -34.33
N GLY A 227 0.13 -17.90 -33.59
CA GLY A 227 0.41 -19.32 -33.85
C GLY A 227 -0.58 -20.03 -34.80
N ALA A 228 -1.66 -19.37 -35.23
CA ALA A 228 -2.72 -19.89 -36.11
C ALA A 228 -2.58 -19.42 -37.57
#